data_AF-K1N1C3-F1
#
_entry.id   AF-K1N1C3-F1
#
_cell.length_a   1.000
_cell.length_b   1.000
_cell.length_c   1.000
_cell.angle_alpha   90.00
_cell.angle_beta   90.00
_cell.angle_gamma   90.00
#
_symmetry.space_group_name_H-M   'P 1'
#
loop_
_entity.id
_entity.type
_entity.pdbx_description
1 polymer ?
#
loop_
_entity_poly.entity_id
_entity_poly.type
_entity_poly.pdbx_seq_one_letter_code
_entity_poly.pdbx_strand_id
1 'polypeptide(L)'
;MTYLKRASKEIEEPILQETRKVNERYRLPTEKDLKVYLILQDDGSIYLTDTGQVGMTLLSDHELLHRITSGEIFSVNGDIE
;
A
#
# COMPACT_ATOMS: atom_id res chain seq x y z
N MET A 1 15.62 0.37 -3.68
CA MET A 1 14.64 -0.63 -4.14
C MET A 1 13.56 -0.68 -3.07
N THR A 2 12.30 -0.52 -3.43
CA THR A 2 11.20 -0.49 -2.45
C THR A 2 10.42 -1.79 -2.55
N TYR A 3 10.37 -2.51 -1.44
CA TYR A 3 9.65 -3.77 -1.33
C TYR A 3 8.29 -3.51 -0.70
N LEU A 4 7.23 -4.06 -1.28
CA LEU A 4 5.88 -3.91 -0.75
C LEU A 4 5.28 -5.27 -0.41
N LYS A 5 4.64 -5.35 0.75
CA LYS A 5 3.79 -6.48 1.13
C LYS A 5 2.37 -5.99 1.31
N ARG A 6 1.40 -6.66 0.69
CA ARG A 6 -0.01 -6.32 0.91
C ARG A 6 -0.36 -6.53 2.39
N ALA A 7 -1.00 -5.54 3.00
CA ALA A 7 -1.46 -5.64 4.36
C ALA A 7 -2.52 -6.74 4.49
N SER A 8 -2.60 -7.39 5.66
CA SER A 8 -3.69 -8.32 5.95
C SER A 8 -5.03 -7.56 5.93
N LYS A 9 -6.14 -8.28 5.68
CA LYS A 9 -7.48 -7.67 5.64
C LYS A 9 -7.84 -6.91 6.93
N GLU A 10 -7.34 -7.38 8.07
CA GLU A 10 -7.56 -6.78 9.39
C GLU A 10 -6.95 -5.38 9.50
N ILE A 11 -5.82 -5.13 8.81
CA ILE A 11 -5.16 -3.83 8.76
C ILE A 11 -5.68 -3.00 7.58
N GLU A 12 -5.91 -3.64 6.44
CA GLU A 12 -6.35 -3.00 5.19
C GLU A 12 -7.72 -2.34 5.34
N GLU A 13 -8.74 -3.05 5.83
CA GLU A 13 -10.12 -2.56 5.83
C GLU A 13 -10.33 -1.30 6.68
N PRO A 14 -9.81 -1.18 7.92
CA PRO A 14 -9.93 0.05 8.69
C PRO A 14 -9.32 1.27 7.99
N ILE A 15 -8.16 1.10 7.36
CA ILE A 15 -7.47 2.18 6.64
C ILE A 15 -8.27 2.59 5.40
N LEU A 16 -8.81 1.63 4.64
CA LEU A 16 -9.66 1.91 3.49
C LEU A 16 -10.96 2.61 3.90
N GLN A 17 -11.56 2.23 5.03
CA GLN A 17 -12.75 2.90 5.55
C GLN A 17 -12.48 4.36 5.93
N GLU A 18 -11.39 4.64 6.64
CA GLU A 18 -11.00 6.02 6.96
C GLU A 18 -10.69 6.82 5.69
N THR A 19 -10.01 6.20 4.71
CA THR A 19 -9.72 6.83 3.42
C THR A 19 -11.01 7.20 2.67
N ARG A 20 -12.01 6.30 2.63
CA ARG A 20 -13.32 6.58 2.03
C ARG A 20 -14.02 7.75 2.71
N LYS A 21 -14.03 7.80 4.05
CA LYS A 21 -14.61 8.91 4.81
C LYS A 21 -13.96 10.26 4.47
N VAL A 22 -12.63 10.28 4.39
CA VAL A 22 -11.87 11.48 4.01
C VAL A 22 -12.24 11.90 2.59
N ASN A 23 -12.22 10.97 1.63
CA ASN A 23 -12.54 11.27 0.24
C ASN A 23 -13.97 11.82 0.09
N GLU A 24 -14.96 11.22 0.77
CA GLU A 24 -16.34 11.71 0.78
C GLU A 24 -16.45 13.12 1.36
N ARG A 25 -15.78 13.37 2.50
CA ARG A 25 -15.78 14.67 3.18
C ARG A 25 -15.22 15.78 2.28
N TYR A 26 -14.17 15.50 1.53
CA TYR A 26 -13.50 16.47 0.67
C TYR A 26 -13.90 16.38 -0.82
N ARG A 27 -14.88 15.53 -1.17
CA ARG A 27 -15.33 15.26 -2.54
C ARG A 27 -14.19 14.86 -3.49
N LEU A 28 -13.24 14.09 -2.97
CA LEU A 28 -12.15 13.53 -3.75
C LEU A 28 -12.64 12.28 -4.50
N PRO A 29 -12.13 12.01 -5.71
CA PRO A 29 -12.37 10.74 -6.39
C PRO A 29 -11.90 9.56 -5.53
N THR A 30 -12.73 8.52 -5.41
CA THR A 30 -12.36 7.29 -4.71
C THR A 30 -12.10 6.19 -5.73
N GLU A 31 -10.87 5.68 -5.76
CA GLU A 31 -10.56 4.48 -6.55
C GLU A 31 -11.15 3.24 -5.88
N LYS A 32 -11.77 2.37 -6.67
CA LYS A 32 -12.55 1.22 -6.15
C LYS A 32 -11.67 0.03 -5.78
N ASP A 33 -10.46 -0.03 -6.32
CA ASP A 33 -9.50 -1.13 -6.22
C ASP A 33 -8.27 -0.76 -5.37
N LEU A 34 -8.38 0.31 -4.58
CA LEU A 34 -7.38 0.73 -3.61
C LEU A 34 -7.05 -0.39 -2.61
N LYS A 35 -5.75 -0.66 -2.44
CA LYS A 35 -5.19 -1.65 -1.50
C LYS A 35 -4.14 -0.99 -0.63
N VAL A 36 -3.91 -1.56 0.55
CA VAL A 36 -2.90 -1.05 1.49
C VAL A 36 -1.68 -1.96 1.46
N TYR A 37 -0.51 -1.35 1.34
CA TYR A 37 0.76 -2.04 1.30
C TYR A 37 1.67 -1.56 2.42
N LEU A 38 2.27 -2.50 3.14
CA LEU A 38 3.37 -2.28 4.06
C LEU A 38 4.64 -2.06 3.24
N ILE A 39 5.41 -1.03 3.60
CA ILE A 39 6.73 -0.80 3.03
C ILE A 39 7.72 -1.68 3.79
N LEU A 40 8.55 -2.43 3.07
CA LEU A 40 9.60 -3.24 3.65
C LEU A 40 10.98 -2.66 3.34
N GLN A 41 11.91 -2.95 4.24
CA GLN A 41 13.34 -2.76 4.04
C GLN A 41 13.90 -3.88 3.12
N ASP A 42 15.17 -3.75 2.75
CA ASP A 42 15.88 -4.72 1.92
C ASP A 42 16.06 -6.09 2.59
N ASP A 43 16.12 -6.12 3.92
CA ASP A 43 16.12 -7.33 4.74
C ASP A 43 14.74 -7.98 4.90
N GLY A 44 13.68 -7.39 4.32
CA GLY A 44 12.30 -7.85 4.40
C GLY A 44 11.56 -7.47 5.69
N SER A 45 12.21 -6.75 6.62
CA SER A 45 11.55 -6.20 7.79
C SER A 45 10.61 -5.05 7.43
N ILE A 46 9.62 -4.79 8.28
CA ILE A 46 8.69 -3.68 8.09
C ILE A 46 9.43 -2.36 8.31
N TYR A 47 9.31 -1.42 7.36
CA TYR A 47 9.82 -0.07 7.52
C TYR A 47 9.04 0.65 8.63
N LEU A 48 9.78 1.25 9.56
CA LEU A 48 9.26 2.11 10.60
C LEU A 48 9.74 3.54 10.36
N THR A 49 8.87 4.53 10.55
CA THR A 49 9.24 5.94 10.58
C THR A 49 10.08 6.26 11.82
N ASP A 50 10.70 7.43 11.86
CA ASP A 50 11.46 7.92 13.03
C ASP A 50 10.59 8.03 14.31
N THR A 51 9.26 8.08 14.14
CA THR A 51 8.28 8.09 15.24
C THR A 51 7.83 6.67 15.66
N GLY A 52 8.41 5.62 15.05
CA GLY A 52 8.06 4.23 15.31
C GLY A 52 6.75 3.77 14.65
N GLN A 53 6.20 4.54 13.72
CA GLN A 53 4.98 4.17 13.00
C GLN A 53 5.30 3.29 11.79
N VAL A 54 4.42 2.35 11.47
CA VAL A 54 4.58 1.48 10.30
C VAL A 54 4.41 2.28 9.02
N GLY A 55 5.41 2.24 8.14
CA GLY A 55 5.30 2.85 6.81
C GLY A 55 4.35 2.06 5.93
N MET A 56 3.35 2.74 5.41
CA MET A 56 2.33 2.17 4.54
C MET A 56 2.13 3.09 3.34
N THR A 57 1.72 2.48 2.22
CA THR A 57 1.25 3.20 1.04
C THR A 57 -0.06 2.62 0.57
N LEU A 58 -0.88 3.46 -0.04
CA LEU A 58 -2.08 3.04 -0.75
C LEU A 58 -1.79 3.00 -2.24
N LEU A 59 -2.17 1.92 -2.93
CA LEU A 59 -2.01 1.78 -4.37
C LEU A 59 -3.23 1.05 -4.95
N SER A 60 -3.70 1.48 -6.13
CA SER A 60 -4.61 0.69 -6.95
C SER A 60 -3.87 -0.33 -7.82
N ASP A 61 -4.60 -1.25 -8.45
CA ASP A 61 -4.00 -2.24 -9.35
C ASP A 61 -3.41 -1.56 -10.59
N HIS A 62 -4.03 -0.46 -11.04
CA HIS A 62 -3.51 0.33 -12.13
C HIS A 62 -2.15 0.97 -11.77
N GLU A 63 -2.05 1.60 -10.60
CA GLU A 63 -0.79 2.19 -10.13
C GLU A 63 0.30 1.13 -9.92
N LEU A 64 -0.08 -0.03 -9.39
CA LEU A 64 0.82 -1.17 -9.20
C LEU A 64 1.40 -1.63 -10.54
N LEU A 65 0.54 -1.88 -11.53
CA LEU A 65 0.92 -2.32 -12.88
C LEU A 65 1.77 -1.26 -13.59
N HIS A 66 1.41 0.02 -13.45
CA HIS A 66 2.20 1.11 -13.99
C HIS A 66 3.62 1.14 -13.40
N ARG A 67 3.77 1.00 -12.08
CA ARG A 67 5.08 0.96 -11.41
C ARG A 67 5.91 -0.26 -11.83
N ILE A 68 5.29 -1.42 -12.03
CA ILE A 68 5.97 -2.62 -12.54
C ILE A 68 6.46 -2.40 -13.98
N THR A 69 5.64 -1.78 -14.82
CA THR A 69 5.89 -1.64 -16.26
C THR A 69 6.74 -0.44 -16.63
N SER A 70 6.86 0.57 -15.75
CA SER A 70 7.70 1.75 -15.96
C SER A 70 9.21 1.48 -15.86
N GLY A 71 9.61 0.28 -15.40
CA GLY A 71 11.00 -0.07 -15.15
C GLY A 71 11.56 0.46 -13.83
N GLU A 72 10.71 1.07 -12.98
CA GLU A 72 11.05 1.31 -11.58
C GLU A 72 11.18 -0.03 -10.86
N ILE A 73 12.30 -0.26 -10.20
CA ILE A 73 12.57 -1.54 -9.53
C ILE A 73 11.56 -1.72 -8.37
N PHE A 74 10.56 -2.55 -8.61
CA PHE A 74 9.40 -2.78 -7.76
C PHE A 74 9.27 -4.29 -7.48
N SER A 75 9.26 -4.69 -6.21
CA SER A 75 9.14 -6.09 -5.82
C SER A 75 7.85 -6.34 -5.05
N VAL A 76 7.03 -7.24 -5.60
CA VAL A 76 5.84 -7.82 -4.96
C VAL A 76 6.20 -9.24 -4.54
N ASN A 77 6.39 -9.47 -3.25
CA ASN A 77 6.42 -10.83 -2.73
C ASN A 77 4.98 -11.24 -2.43
N GLY A 78 4.42 -12.06 -3.32
CA GLY A 78 3.14 -12.73 -3.11
C GLY A 78 3.35 -13.94 -2.21
N ASP A 79 2.65 -13.98 -1.08
CA ASP A 79 2.39 -15.23 -0.36
C ASP A 79 1.36 -16.00 -1.23
N ILE A 80 1.84 -16.98 -2.01
CA ILE A 80 1.00 -17.98 -2.66
C ILE A 80 0.78 -19.09 -1.63
N GLU A 81 -0.40 -19.11 -1.02
CA GLU A 81 -0.96 -20.32 -0.38
C GLU A 81 -1.61 -21.24 -1.44
#